data_AF-A0A7I9V802-F1
#
_entry.id   AF-A0A7I9V802-F1
#
_cell.length_a   1.000
_cell.length_b   1.000
_cell.length_c   1.000
_cell.angle_alpha   90.00
_cell.angle_beta   90.00
_cell.angle_gamma   90.00
#
_symmetry.space_group_name_H-M   'P 1'
#
loop_
_entity.id
_entity.type
_entity.pdbx_description
1 polymer ?
#
loop_
_entity_poly.entity_id
_entity_poly.type
_entity_poly.pdbx_seq_one_letter_code
_entity_poly.pdbx_strand_id
1 'polypeptide(L)'
;MASEEDKAEARGRVFAVKFIQPAVGELFEEPADQLRNRLTPGASAESYNRLWRIGKVHIADDVLTGRVGFSAESGIEEVWDDEAKDFRDQLTHRGTTTVFAVDLGSLTGLVQDRGSTLRIDSAVRALRLILNEGIKDKGLHWQVEPYRRKVALSEWKRTVTRVTKVRFSLTEPNPRWQDSQSIEDLFNATGSHSAQAIFANDAGLNVEADFIQQSQNHVERGYGDGRYTGVIEMADGTEIVSTYNSAVGDEEQSEELATNPNGEVNLDVLREHLLELPPPMTYSDEPVPADAETVADGQVGAEVSYEGVTSGEEIVEGGTTTPTESSDEEPDGAAPADPGDHAAQHDVPAGPTGEVDPEALPQEPSTEDTGEGDD
;
A
#
# COMPACT_ATOMS: atom_id res chain seq x y z
N MET A 1 6.19 12.82 -40.08
CA MET A 1 7.05 11.91 -39.31
C MET A 1 7.32 12.63 -38.00
N ALA A 2 6.57 12.30 -36.95
CA ALA A 2 6.96 12.70 -35.60
C ALA A 2 8.19 11.87 -35.25
N SER A 3 9.25 12.51 -34.78
CA SER A 3 10.48 11.89 -34.33
C SER A 3 10.18 10.82 -33.27
N GLU A 4 10.84 9.66 -33.37
CA GLU A 4 10.78 8.57 -32.38
C GLU A 4 11.30 8.99 -30.97
N GLU A 5 11.82 10.20 -30.81
CA GLU A 5 12.45 10.70 -29.58
C GLU A 5 11.50 11.15 -28.45
N ASP A 6 10.19 11.28 -28.70
CA ASP A 6 9.23 11.74 -27.66
C ASP A 6 8.25 10.65 -27.18
N LYS A 7 8.57 9.37 -27.40
CA LYS A 7 7.79 8.30 -26.76
C LYS A 7 8.25 8.20 -25.32
N ALA A 8 7.58 8.94 -24.43
CA ALA A 8 7.80 8.92 -22.99
C ALA A 8 8.05 7.47 -22.54
N GLU A 9 9.27 7.21 -22.06
CA GLU A 9 9.69 5.88 -21.65
C GLU A 9 8.74 5.40 -20.56
N ALA A 10 8.11 4.24 -20.78
CA ALA A 10 7.13 3.73 -19.83
C ALA A 10 7.83 3.45 -18.50
N ARG A 11 7.29 3.97 -17.40
CA ARG A 11 7.85 3.77 -16.05
C ARG A 11 6.99 2.86 -15.20
N GLY A 12 7.64 2.15 -14.28
CA GLY A 12 7.04 1.17 -13.38
C GLY A 12 7.39 1.52 -11.95
N ARG A 13 6.37 1.53 -11.09
CA ARG A 13 6.54 1.87 -9.68
C ARG A 13 7.12 0.69 -8.92
N VAL A 14 8.17 0.91 -8.16
CA VAL A 14 8.80 -0.07 -7.28
C VAL A 14 8.72 0.39 -5.83
N PHE A 15 8.60 -0.57 -4.93
CA PHE A 15 8.49 -0.35 -3.49
C PHE A 15 9.59 -1.12 -2.78
N ALA A 16 10.22 -0.46 -1.80
CA ALA A 16 11.13 -1.12 -0.89
C ALA A 16 10.38 -2.10 0.01
N VAL A 17 10.99 -3.25 0.27
CA VAL A 17 10.50 -4.30 1.16
C VAL A 17 11.61 -4.78 2.08
N LYS A 18 11.25 -5.29 3.26
CA LYS A 18 12.17 -5.86 4.23
C LYS A 18 11.81 -7.33 4.48
N PHE A 19 12.83 -8.19 4.49
CA PHE A 19 12.74 -9.58 4.88
C PHE A 19 13.22 -9.72 6.32
N ILE A 20 12.32 -10.06 7.22
CA ILE A 20 12.60 -10.16 8.65
C ILE A 20 12.71 -11.65 8.96
N GLN A 21 13.92 -12.05 9.38
CA GLN A 21 14.20 -13.41 9.82
C GLN A 21 13.39 -13.78 11.07
N PRO A 22 13.08 -15.07 11.27
CA PRO A 22 12.42 -15.53 12.49
C PRO A 22 13.28 -15.27 13.74
N ALA A 23 12.62 -14.93 14.86
CA ALA A 23 13.30 -14.63 16.12
C ALA A 23 14.03 -15.84 16.72
N VAL A 24 13.54 -17.04 16.43
CA VAL A 24 14.19 -18.31 16.76
C VAL A 24 14.84 -18.81 15.48
N GLY A 25 15.98 -18.23 15.11
CA GLY A 25 16.72 -18.72 13.95
C GLY A 25 17.02 -20.21 14.11
N GLU A 26 16.91 -20.99 13.03
CA GLU A 26 17.63 -22.25 12.97
C GLU A 26 19.10 -21.91 13.20
N LEU A 27 19.67 -22.41 14.29
CA LEU A 27 20.98 -21.99 14.84
C LEU A 27 22.17 -22.15 13.87
N PHE A 28 21.94 -22.63 12.65
CA PHE A 28 22.94 -23.21 11.76
C PHE A 28 22.87 -22.77 10.29
N GLU A 29 21.79 -22.13 9.81
CA GLU A 29 21.71 -21.63 8.42
C GLU A 29 21.74 -20.10 8.36
N GLU A 30 22.65 -19.56 7.54
CA GLU A 30 22.73 -18.12 7.28
C GLU A 30 21.43 -17.62 6.62
N PRO A 31 20.88 -16.46 7.03
CA PRO A 31 19.62 -15.92 6.50
C PRO A 31 19.60 -15.80 4.98
N ALA A 32 20.73 -15.42 4.38
CA ALA A 32 20.91 -15.35 2.94
C ALA A 32 20.67 -16.69 2.24
N ASP A 33 21.20 -17.78 2.81
CA ASP A 33 21.06 -19.13 2.24
C ASP A 33 19.62 -19.63 2.36
N GLN A 34 18.94 -19.33 3.48
CA GLN A 34 17.52 -19.63 3.63
C GLN A 34 16.68 -18.93 2.55
N LEU A 35 16.90 -17.64 2.30
CA LEU A 35 16.21 -16.93 1.22
C LEU A 35 16.51 -17.53 -0.15
N ARG A 36 17.78 -17.84 -0.46
CA ARG A 36 18.18 -18.50 -1.72
C ARG A 36 17.47 -19.83 -1.91
N ASN A 37 17.38 -20.64 -0.86
CA ASN A 37 16.80 -21.98 -0.92
C ASN A 37 15.27 -21.96 -1.03
N ARG A 38 14.62 -20.95 -0.43
CA ARG A 38 13.15 -20.82 -0.43
C ARG A 38 12.60 -20.09 -1.66
N LEU A 39 13.35 -19.13 -2.21
CA LEU A 39 12.96 -18.38 -3.41
C LEU A 39 13.54 -18.99 -4.68
N THR A 40 13.41 -20.30 -4.84
CA THR A 40 13.88 -21.04 -6.03
C THR A 40 12.81 -21.09 -7.13
N PRO A 41 13.20 -21.26 -8.41
CA PRO A 41 12.23 -21.40 -9.49
C PRO A 41 11.27 -22.57 -9.25
N GLY A 42 9.98 -22.31 -9.36
CA GLY A 42 8.93 -23.29 -9.10
C GLY A 42 8.46 -23.37 -7.65
N ALA A 43 9.15 -22.70 -6.71
CA ALA A 43 8.65 -22.55 -5.34
C ALA A 43 7.25 -21.91 -5.38
N SER A 44 6.31 -22.48 -4.62
CA SER A 44 4.90 -22.14 -4.77
C SER A 44 4.13 -22.24 -3.46
N ALA A 45 3.05 -21.46 -3.35
CA ALA A 45 2.11 -21.53 -2.24
C ALA A 45 0.70 -21.18 -2.73
N GLU A 46 -0.33 -21.73 -2.09
CA GLU A 46 -1.73 -21.48 -2.45
C GLU A 46 -2.37 -20.44 -1.52
N SER A 47 -3.13 -19.50 -2.09
CA SER A 47 -3.95 -18.56 -1.31
C SER A 47 -5.11 -18.01 -2.12
N TYR A 48 -6.32 -18.00 -1.55
CA TYR A 48 -7.55 -17.54 -2.21
C TYR A 48 -7.75 -18.15 -3.61
N ASN A 49 -7.61 -19.47 -3.73
CA ASN A 49 -7.72 -20.21 -5.00
C ASN A 49 -6.75 -19.71 -6.09
N ARG A 50 -5.62 -19.15 -5.67
CA ARG A 50 -4.52 -18.75 -6.56
C ARG A 50 -3.28 -19.51 -6.16
N LEU A 51 -2.68 -20.18 -7.13
CA LEU A 51 -1.38 -20.80 -6.96
C LEU A 51 -0.30 -19.78 -7.31
N TRP A 52 0.37 -19.26 -6.28
CA TRP A 52 1.50 -18.36 -6.43
C TRP A 52 2.76 -19.16 -6.72
N ARG A 53 3.61 -18.65 -7.60
CA ARG A 53 4.85 -19.29 -8.03
C ARG A 53 5.97 -18.28 -8.22
N ILE A 54 7.17 -18.70 -7.85
CA ILE A 54 8.42 -18.04 -8.26
C ILE A 54 8.78 -18.52 -9.67
N GLY A 55 8.99 -17.55 -10.56
CA GLY A 55 9.45 -17.78 -11.92
C GLY A 55 10.96 -17.99 -11.96
N LYS A 56 11.58 -17.63 -13.08
CA LYS A 56 13.04 -17.66 -13.22
C LYS A 56 13.67 -16.68 -12.21
N VAL A 57 14.73 -17.12 -11.55
CA VAL A 57 15.54 -16.29 -10.65
C VAL A 57 16.98 -16.21 -11.13
N HIS A 58 17.64 -15.11 -10.79
CA HIS A 58 19.03 -14.82 -11.11
C HIS A 58 19.72 -14.23 -9.90
N ILE A 59 20.96 -14.64 -9.63
CA ILE A 59 21.77 -14.09 -8.54
C ILE A 59 23.02 -13.47 -9.14
N ALA A 60 23.24 -12.19 -8.84
CA ALA A 60 24.43 -11.44 -9.22
C ALA A 60 24.69 -10.37 -8.15
N ASP A 61 25.97 -10.16 -7.78
CA ASP A 61 26.38 -9.17 -6.78
C ASP A 61 25.61 -9.28 -5.44
N ASP A 62 25.38 -10.52 -4.99
CA ASP A 62 24.60 -10.87 -3.79
C ASP A 62 23.13 -10.43 -3.81
N VAL A 63 22.62 -10.05 -4.98
CA VAL A 63 21.21 -9.72 -5.19
C VAL A 63 20.50 -10.86 -5.92
N LEU A 64 19.46 -11.39 -5.31
CA LEU A 64 18.52 -12.32 -5.92
C LEU A 64 17.41 -11.54 -6.63
N THR A 65 17.35 -11.64 -7.95
CA THR A 65 16.27 -11.09 -8.77
C THR A 65 15.38 -12.19 -9.31
N GLY A 66 14.10 -11.89 -9.50
CA GLY A 66 13.16 -12.87 -10.02
C GLY A 66 11.80 -12.30 -10.35
N ARG A 67 10.88 -13.23 -10.66
CA ARG A 67 9.47 -12.91 -10.88
C ARG A 67 8.62 -13.70 -9.91
N VAL A 68 7.60 -13.04 -9.35
CA VAL A 68 6.56 -13.69 -8.55
C VAL A 68 5.22 -13.43 -9.23
N GLY A 69 4.39 -14.44 -9.31
CA GLY A 69 3.08 -14.31 -9.92
C GLY A 69 2.16 -15.43 -9.53
N PHE A 70 0.92 -15.35 -9.98
CA PHE A 70 -0.04 -16.42 -9.83
C PHE A 70 -0.65 -16.76 -11.18
N SER A 71 -1.00 -18.03 -11.35
CA SER A 71 -1.96 -18.45 -12.37
C SER A 71 -3.36 -18.28 -11.80
N ALA A 72 -4.21 -17.50 -12.47
CA ALA A 72 -5.65 -17.62 -12.22
C ALA A 72 -6.11 -19.02 -12.61
N GLU A 73 -7.22 -19.51 -12.03
CA GLU A 73 -7.89 -20.70 -12.55
C GLU A 73 -7.99 -20.59 -14.07
N SER A 74 -7.60 -21.67 -14.75
CA SER A 74 -7.66 -21.76 -16.20
C SER A 74 -9.09 -21.47 -16.65
N GLY A 75 -9.28 -20.31 -17.26
CA GLY A 75 -10.50 -20.01 -17.99
C GLY A 75 -10.49 -20.83 -19.27
N ILE A 76 -11.62 -21.44 -19.60
CA ILE A 76 -11.87 -21.87 -20.96
C ILE A 76 -12.24 -20.61 -21.73
N GLU A 77 -11.43 -20.25 -22.73
CA GLU A 77 -11.73 -19.15 -23.64
C GLU A 77 -12.15 -19.76 -24.99
N GLU A 78 -13.32 -19.36 -25.50
CA GLU A 78 -13.79 -19.75 -26.82
C GLU A 78 -12.99 -18.96 -27.88
N VAL A 79 -12.05 -19.64 -28.54
CA VAL A 79 -11.24 -19.05 -29.61
C VAL A 79 -11.78 -19.52 -30.95
N TRP A 80 -11.98 -18.58 -31.88
CA TRP A 80 -12.40 -18.91 -33.25
C TRP A 80 -11.30 -19.71 -33.96
N ASP A 81 -11.63 -20.94 -34.35
CA ASP A 81 -10.78 -21.79 -35.18
C ASP A 81 -11.15 -21.59 -36.65
N ASP A 82 -10.23 -20.99 -37.40
CA ASP A 82 -10.45 -20.65 -38.80
C ASP A 82 -10.48 -21.88 -39.73
N GLU A 83 -9.93 -23.02 -39.32
CA GLU A 83 -9.98 -24.27 -40.09
C GLU A 83 -11.30 -24.99 -39.84
N ALA A 84 -11.72 -25.07 -38.58
CA ALA A 84 -13.00 -25.66 -38.19
C ALA A 84 -14.21 -24.78 -38.55
N LYS A 85 -13.98 -23.47 -38.75
CA LYS A 85 -15.02 -22.43 -38.85
C LYS A 85 -15.99 -22.47 -37.67
N ASP A 86 -15.46 -22.71 -36.48
CA ASP A 86 -16.21 -22.82 -35.23
C ASP A 86 -15.39 -22.28 -34.05
N PHE A 87 -16.05 -22.03 -32.93
CA PHE A 87 -15.37 -21.72 -31.68
C PHE A 87 -14.87 -23.00 -31.01
N ARG A 88 -13.65 -22.96 -30.49
CA ARG A 88 -13.08 -24.05 -29.70
C ARG A 88 -12.66 -23.56 -28.33
N ASP A 89 -12.98 -24.36 -27.34
CA ASP A 89 -12.52 -24.20 -25.97
C ASP A 89 -11.00 -24.33 -25.91
N GLN A 90 -10.31 -23.22 -25.67
CA GLN A 90 -8.89 -23.20 -25.38
C GLN A 90 -8.67 -22.96 -23.89
N LEU A 91 -7.88 -23.85 -23.26
CA LEU A 91 -7.46 -23.66 -21.89
C LEU A 91 -6.44 -22.51 -21.83
N THR A 92 -6.86 -21.34 -21.37
CA THR A 92 -5.97 -20.18 -21.28
C THR A 92 -5.44 -20.04 -19.87
N HIS A 93 -4.13 -20.25 -19.71
CA HIS A 93 -3.43 -19.93 -18.46
C HIS A 93 -3.15 -18.42 -18.39
N ARG A 94 -4.10 -17.65 -17.85
CA ARG A 94 -3.87 -16.22 -17.57
C ARG A 94 -3.06 -16.09 -16.27
N GLY A 95 -1.74 -16.00 -16.43
CA GLY A 95 -0.81 -15.68 -15.35
C GLY A 95 -0.62 -14.17 -15.21
N THR A 96 -0.57 -13.68 -13.98
CA THR A 96 -0.11 -12.32 -13.69
C THR A 96 1.19 -12.39 -12.91
N THR A 97 2.21 -11.65 -13.34
CA THR A 97 3.53 -11.59 -12.69
C THR A 97 3.94 -10.17 -12.38
N THR A 98 4.84 -10.05 -11.40
CA THR A 98 5.67 -8.87 -11.18
C THR A 98 7.12 -9.27 -10.94
N VAL A 99 8.02 -8.31 -11.00
CA VAL A 99 9.45 -8.49 -10.72
C VAL A 99 9.78 -8.12 -9.28
N PHE A 100 10.82 -8.75 -8.74
CA PHE A 100 11.39 -8.41 -7.45
C PHE A 100 12.91 -8.57 -7.46
N ALA A 101 13.58 -7.87 -6.55
CA ALA A 101 15.00 -7.98 -6.24
C ALA A 101 15.17 -8.03 -4.72
N VAL A 102 16.12 -8.82 -4.21
CA VAL A 102 16.44 -8.95 -2.79
C VAL A 102 17.95 -8.94 -2.63
N ASP A 103 18.47 -7.97 -1.88
CA ASP A 103 19.85 -7.96 -1.40
C ASP A 103 19.92 -8.94 -0.23
N LEU A 104 20.68 -10.01 -0.42
CA LEU A 104 20.78 -11.11 0.53
C LEU A 104 21.63 -10.75 1.75
N GLY A 105 22.50 -9.74 1.63
CA GLY A 105 23.32 -9.23 2.73
C GLY A 105 22.53 -8.33 3.67
N SER A 106 21.72 -7.41 3.14
CA SER A 106 20.92 -6.48 3.95
C SER A 106 19.51 -6.97 4.27
N LEU A 107 19.05 -8.06 3.62
CA LEU A 107 17.68 -8.57 3.70
C LEU A 107 16.63 -7.51 3.33
N THR A 108 16.99 -6.59 2.44
CA THR A 108 16.08 -5.63 1.83
C THR A 108 15.84 -5.97 0.38
N GLY A 109 14.77 -5.42 -0.20
CA GLY A 109 14.47 -5.68 -1.59
C GLY A 109 13.59 -4.62 -2.22
N LEU A 110 13.37 -4.77 -3.52
CA LEU A 110 12.42 -4.01 -4.30
C LEU A 110 11.40 -4.93 -4.92
N VAL A 111 10.14 -4.51 -4.93
CA VAL A 111 9.06 -5.22 -5.61
C VAL A 111 8.28 -4.22 -6.47
N GLN A 112 8.06 -4.57 -7.73
CA GLN A 112 7.29 -3.71 -8.62
C GLN A 112 5.78 -3.83 -8.33
N ASP A 113 5.09 -2.70 -8.23
CA ASP A 113 3.63 -2.62 -8.28
C ASP A 113 3.16 -2.57 -9.74
N ARG A 114 2.22 -3.44 -10.09
CA ARG A 114 1.60 -3.52 -11.42
C ARG A 114 0.19 -2.93 -11.41
N GLY A 115 -0.09 -2.05 -10.43
CA GLY A 115 -1.34 -1.31 -10.35
C GLY A 115 -2.54 -2.25 -10.19
N SER A 116 -3.52 -2.15 -11.10
CA SER A 116 -4.72 -2.99 -11.05
C SER A 116 -4.44 -4.47 -11.30
N THR A 117 -3.35 -4.82 -11.97
CA THR A 117 -3.06 -6.21 -12.36
C THR A 117 -2.48 -7.00 -11.18
N LEU A 118 -1.48 -6.42 -10.50
CA LEU A 118 -0.88 -7.01 -9.30
C LEU A 118 -0.45 -5.91 -8.33
N ARG A 119 -1.17 -5.78 -7.21
CA ARG A 119 -0.84 -4.83 -6.14
C ARG A 119 0.37 -5.30 -5.34
N ILE A 120 1.19 -4.35 -4.87
CA ILE A 120 2.34 -4.61 -4.00
C ILE A 120 1.99 -5.51 -2.79
N ASP A 121 0.90 -5.22 -2.07
CA ASP A 121 0.48 -6.02 -0.90
C ASP A 121 0.22 -7.49 -1.26
N SER A 122 -0.25 -7.76 -2.48
CA SER A 122 -0.48 -9.13 -2.96
C SER A 122 0.84 -9.83 -3.25
N ALA A 123 1.80 -9.14 -3.87
CA ALA A 123 3.13 -9.67 -4.15
C ALA A 123 3.93 -9.94 -2.85
N VAL A 124 3.93 -8.99 -1.91
CA VAL A 124 4.57 -9.14 -0.59
C VAL A 124 3.97 -10.31 0.18
N ARG A 125 2.63 -10.42 0.21
CA ARG A 125 1.95 -11.56 0.83
C ARG A 125 2.34 -12.88 0.17
N ALA A 126 2.44 -12.92 -1.15
CA ALA A 126 2.83 -14.12 -1.88
C ALA A 126 4.26 -14.56 -1.55
N LEU A 127 5.21 -13.62 -1.54
CA LEU A 127 6.59 -13.89 -1.11
C LEU A 127 6.62 -14.46 0.30
N ARG A 128 5.88 -13.85 1.24
CA ARG A 128 5.77 -14.36 2.62
C ARG A 128 5.19 -15.77 2.67
N LEU A 129 4.17 -16.08 1.88
CA LEU A 129 3.58 -17.42 1.84
C LEU A 129 4.57 -18.46 1.32
N ILE A 130 5.25 -18.15 0.21
CA ILE A 130 6.23 -19.05 -0.41
C ILE A 130 7.42 -19.31 0.52
N LEU A 131 7.94 -18.26 1.18
CA LEU A 131 9.02 -18.41 2.16
C LEU A 131 8.65 -19.36 3.30
N ASN A 132 7.41 -19.29 3.76
CA ASN A 132 6.91 -20.04 4.90
C ASN A 132 6.25 -21.38 4.53
N GLU A 133 6.28 -21.76 3.25
CA GLU A 133 5.68 -23.01 2.80
C GLU A 133 6.28 -24.21 3.54
N GLY A 134 5.42 -25.11 4.03
CA GLY A 134 5.81 -26.26 4.85
C GLY A 134 6.27 -25.95 6.29
N ILE A 135 6.41 -24.68 6.70
CA ILE A 135 6.80 -24.31 8.07
C ILE A 135 5.56 -24.29 8.97
N LYS A 136 5.46 -25.29 9.86
CA LYS A 136 4.33 -25.41 10.79
C LYS A 136 4.45 -24.50 12.02
N ASP A 137 5.66 -24.22 12.45
CA ASP A 137 5.91 -23.37 13.62
C ASP A 137 5.91 -21.89 13.21
N LYS A 138 4.98 -21.11 13.78
CA LYS A 138 4.87 -19.67 13.53
C LYS A 138 6.06 -18.88 14.06
N GLY A 139 6.79 -19.40 15.06
CA GLY A 139 8.00 -18.77 15.58
C GLY A 139 9.17 -18.82 14.58
N LEU A 140 9.08 -19.70 13.58
CA LEU A 140 10.04 -19.86 12.49
C LEU A 140 9.59 -19.18 11.20
N HIS A 141 8.50 -18.40 11.25
CA HIS A 141 8.00 -17.72 10.05
C HIS A 141 8.84 -16.50 9.72
N TRP A 142 9.30 -16.45 8.49
CA TRP A 142 9.80 -15.24 7.85
C TRP A 142 8.67 -14.22 7.72
N GLN A 143 8.97 -12.96 8.00
CA GLN A 143 8.07 -11.86 7.67
C GLN A 143 8.60 -11.13 6.43
N VAL A 144 7.68 -10.69 5.59
CA VAL A 144 7.98 -9.81 4.46
C VAL A 144 7.04 -8.63 4.61
N GLU A 145 7.61 -7.44 4.73
CA GLU A 145 6.87 -6.22 5.01
C GLU A 145 7.28 -5.16 3.98
N PRO A 146 6.33 -4.35 3.47
CA PRO A 146 6.70 -3.12 2.79
C PRO A 146 7.57 -2.29 3.72
N TYR A 147 8.65 -1.71 3.21
CA TYR A 147 9.50 -0.84 4.01
C TYR A 147 8.71 0.41 4.37
N ARG A 148 8.21 0.44 5.60
CA ARG A 148 7.48 1.56 6.20
C ARG A 148 8.25 2.05 7.39
N ARG A 149 8.41 3.37 7.48
CA ARG A 149 9.08 4.01 8.61
C ARG A 149 8.07 4.80 9.42
N LYS A 150 8.02 4.58 10.73
CA LYS A 150 7.28 5.45 11.64
C LYS A 150 7.99 6.80 11.73
N VAL A 151 7.27 7.87 11.43
CA VAL A 151 7.81 9.22 11.40
C VAL A 151 6.72 10.23 11.75
N ALA A 152 7.07 11.33 12.42
CA ALA A 152 6.11 12.41 12.60
C ALA A 152 5.91 13.17 11.27
N LEU A 153 4.71 13.71 11.01
CA LEU A 153 4.46 14.50 9.80
C LEU A 153 5.45 15.66 9.64
N SER A 154 5.79 16.34 10.74
CA SER A 154 6.75 17.45 10.76
C SER A 154 8.17 17.02 10.39
N GLU A 155 8.56 15.82 10.80
CA GLU A 155 9.85 15.22 10.44
C GLU A 155 9.85 14.78 8.97
N TRP A 156 8.80 14.11 8.51
CA TRP A 156 8.63 13.73 7.10
C TRP A 156 8.63 14.94 6.17
N LYS A 157 7.95 16.03 6.53
CA LYS A 157 7.96 17.28 5.75
C LYS A 157 9.37 17.85 5.57
N ARG A 158 10.32 17.54 6.47
CA ARG A 158 11.74 17.96 6.38
C ARG A 158 12.58 17.05 5.49
N THR A 159 12.14 15.82 5.24
CA THR A 159 12.88 14.88 4.37
C THR A 159 12.55 15.06 2.89
N VAL A 160 11.34 15.54 2.58
CA VAL A 160 10.92 15.82 1.21
C VAL A 160 11.36 17.22 0.75
N THR A 161 11.78 17.32 -0.51
CA THR A 161 12.11 18.61 -1.15
C THR A 161 10.86 19.46 -1.31
N ARG A 162 9.75 18.84 -1.71
CA ARG A 162 8.43 19.49 -1.84
C ARG A 162 7.29 18.51 -1.65
N VAL A 163 6.17 18.99 -1.13
CA VAL A 163 4.91 18.24 -1.06
C VAL A 163 4.13 18.49 -2.35
N THR A 164 3.83 17.45 -3.13
CA THR A 164 3.15 17.57 -4.41
C THR A 164 1.67 17.23 -4.33
N LYS A 165 1.24 16.47 -3.32
CA LYS A 165 -0.17 16.10 -3.13
C LYS A 165 -0.53 16.01 -1.66
N VAL A 166 -1.74 16.46 -1.32
CA VAL A 166 -2.34 16.24 0.00
C VAL A 166 -3.77 15.76 -0.20
N ARG A 167 -4.14 14.68 0.48
CA ARG A 167 -5.51 14.17 0.54
C ARG A 167 -5.95 14.13 1.99
N PHE A 168 -7.08 14.74 2.29
CA PHE A 168 -7.75 14.62 3.57
C PHE A 168 -9.05 13.85 3.40
N SER A 169 -9.31 12.91 4.30
CA SER A 169 -10.62 12.34 4.54
C SER A 169 -11.09 12.88 5.89
N LEU A 170 -12.05 13.80 5.89
CA LEU A 170 -12.51 14.54 7.07
C LEU A 170 -13.87 14.00 7.53
N THR A 171 -14.07 13.91 8.83
CA THR A 171 -15.37 13.55 9.44
C THR A 171 -15.85 14.64 10.38
N GLU A 172 -17.16 14.76 10.56
CA GLU A 172 -17.73 15.71 11.50
C GLU A 172 -17.22 15.42 12.94
N PRO A 173 -16.75 16.45 13.67
CA PRO A 173 -16.20 16.26 14.99
C PRO A 173 -17.30 16.15 16.04
N ASN A 174 -17.05 15.37 17.08
CA ASN A 174 -17.86 15.33 18.29
C ASN A 174 -16.97 15.68 19.49
N PRO A 175 -17.17 16.81 20.22
CA PRO A 175 -18.36 17.68 20.22
C PRO A 175 -18.24 19.04 19.49
N ARG A 176 -17.06 19.48 19.01
CA ARG A 176 -16.91 20.83 18.40
C ARG A 176 -15.74 20.95 17.40
N TRP A 177 -15.84 21.92 16.49
CA TRP A 177 -14.89 22.16 15.38
C TRP A 177 -13.52 22.74 15.78
N GLN A 178 -13.39 23.46 16.91
CA GLN A 178 -12.14 24.09 17.43
C GLN A 178 -11.24 24.69 16.34
N ASP A 179 -11.49 25.97 16.01
CA ASP A 179 -10.64 26.78 15.12
C ASP A 179 -10.54 26.26 13.67
N SER A 180 -11.46 25.38 13.27
CA SER A 180 -11.56 24.82 11.91
C SER A 180 -12.74 25.42 11.14
N GLN A 181 -12.88 26.75 11.16
CA GLN A 181 -14.04 27.47 10.61
C GLN A 181 -14.31 27.12 9.15
N SER A 182 -13.26 27.01 8.33
CA SER A 182 -13.43 26.69 6.90
C SER A 182 -13.94 25.27 6.66
N ILE A 183 -13.65 24.34 7.58
CA ILE A 183 -14.17 22.98 7.53
C ILE A 183 -15.61 22.96 8.06
N GLU A 184 -15.88 23.66 9.16
CA GLU A 184 -17.23 23.82 9.69
C GLU A 184 -18.18 24.41 8.64
N ASP A 185 -17.77 25.49 7.98
CA ASP A 185 -18.54 26.14 6.91
C ASP A 185 -18.81 25.16 5.75
N LEU A 186 -17.83 24.34 5.38
CA LEU A 186 -17.98 23.32 4.34
C LEU A 186 -19.05 22.27 4.73
N PHE A 187 -19.01 21.76 5.96
CA PHE A 187 -19.95 20.74 6.42
C PHE A 187 -21.36 21.33 6.60
N ASN A 188 -21.46 22.52 7.19
CA ASN A 188 -22.74 23.22 7.37
C ASN A 188 -23.40 23.59 6.03
N ALA A 189 -22.61 24.08 5.07
CA ALA A 189 -23.14 24.46 3.75
C ALA A 189 -23.59 23.25 2.92
N THR A 190 -22.96 22.09 3.11
CA THR A 190 -23.28 20.88 2.33
C THR A 190 -24.23 19.92 3.04
N GLY A 191 -24.37 20.03 4.36
CA GLY A 191 -25.10 19.06 5.19
C GLY A 191 -24.45 17.67 5.21
N SER A 192 -23.15 17.57 4.92
CA SER A 192 -22.42 16.29 4.88
C SER A 192 -21.86 15.93 6.26
N HIS A 193 -21.76 14.63 6.57
CA HIS A 193 -21.09 14.12 7.78
C HIS A 193 -19.65 13.66 7.53
N SER A 194 -19.24 13.60 6.27
CA SER A 194 -17.87 13.33 5.83
C SER A 194 -17.57 14.07 4.55
N ALA A 195 -16.30 14.41 4.35
CA ALA A 195 -15.82 15.11 3.16
C ALA A 195 -14.43 14.62 2.79
N GLN A 196 -14.12 14.68 1.49
CA GLN A 196 -12.78 14.38 1.00
C GLN A 196 -12.23 15.59 0.25
N ALA A 197 -11.05 16.07 0.63
CA ALA A 197 -10.34 17.13 -0.06
C ALA A 197 -9.05 16.58 -0.69
N ILE A 198 -8.79 16.91 -1.95
CA ILE A 198 -7.56 16.51 -2.64
C ILE A 198 -6.94 17.75 -3.28
N PHE A 199 -5.69 18.02 -2.92
CA PHE A 199 -4.85 19.08 -3.48
C PHE A 199 -3.67 18.44 -4.19
N ALA A 200 -3.34 18.89 -5.40
CA ALA A 200 -2.21 18.40 -6.17
C ALA A 200 -1.55 19.54 -6.94
N ASN A 201 -0.22 19.63 -6.88
CA ASN A 201 0.60 20.52 -7.67
C ASN A 201 2.02 19.93 -7.80
N ASP A 202 2.42 19.56 -9.01
CA ASP A 202 3.73 18.94 -9.27
C ASP A 202 4.91 19.88 -8.91
N ALA A 203 4.69 21.19 -8.99
CA ALA A 203 5.67 22.20 -8.60
C ALA A 203 5.77 22.42 -7.08
N GLY A 204 4.87 21.82 -6.29
CA GLY A 204 4.81 21.95 -4.83
C GLY A 204 3.56 22.69 -4.33
N LEU A 205 2.99 22.19 -3.24
CA LEU A 205 1.85 22.77 -2.54
C LEU A 205 2.33 23.68 -1.41
N ASN A 206 1.65 24.82 -1.22
CA ASN A 206 1.77 25.58 0.00
C ASN A 206 1.00 24.87 1.12
N VAL A 207 1.68 23.98 1.87
CA VAL A 207 1.08 23.23 2.97
C VAL A 207 0.71 24.09 4.18
N GLU A 208 1.14 25.35 4.20
CA GLU A 208 0.81 26.33 5.24
C GLU A 208 -0.46 27.12 4.92
N ALA A 209 -1.15 26.83 3.80
CA ALA A 209 -2.43 27.46 3.49
C ALA A 209 -3.48 27.14 4.56
N ASP A 210 -4.27 28.15 4.96
CA ASP A 210 -5.22 28.08 6.08
C ASP A 210 -6.10 26.81 6.06
N PHE A 211 -6.67 26.46 4.91
CA PHE A 211 -7.53 25.27 4.80
C PHE A 211 -6.76 23.96 5.02
N ILE A 212 -5.51 23.86 4.56
CA ILE A 212 -4.67 22.68 4.75
C ILE A 212 -4.26 22.57 6.23
N GLN A 213 -3.87 23.68 6.86
CA GLN A 213 -3.55 23.74 8.29
C GLN A 213 -4.75 23.35 9.16
N GLN A 214 -5.94 23.91 8.91
CA GLN A 214 -7.16 23.52 9.62
C GLN A 214 -7.47 22.03 9.41
N SER A 215 -7.34 21.52 8.17
CA SER A 215 -7.59 20.11 7.87
C SER A 215 -6.61 19.18 8.58
N GLN A 216 -5.34 19.56 8.65
CA GLN A 216 -4.32 18.83 9.39
C GLN A 216 -4.66 18.80 10.89
N ASN A 217 -4.94 19.94 11.51
CA ASN A 217 -5.30 20.03 12.93
C ASN A 217 -6.56 19.19 13.25
N HIS A 218 -7.53 19.17 12.34
CA HIS A 218 -8.75 18.38 12.47
C HIS A 218 -8.46 16.87 12.46
N VAL A 219 -7.57 16.43 11.57
CA VAL A 219 -7.10 15.04 11.49
C VAL A 219 -6.27 14.65 12.71
N GLU A 220 -5.37 15.51 13.18
CA GLU A 220 -4.54 15.26 14.38
C GLU A 220 -5.39 15.10 15.65
N ARG A 221 -6.58 15.71 15.68
CA ARG A 221 -7.58 15.52 16.74
C ARG A 221 -8.40 14.24 16.61
N GLY A 222 -8.14 13.42 15.59
CA GLY A 222 -8.78 12.12 15.38
C GLY A 222 -10.05 12.17 14.54
N TYR A 223 -10.35 13.28 13.86
CA TYR A 223 -11.55 13.45 13.04
C TYR A 223 -11.27 13.30 11.53
N GLY A 224 -10.48 12.28 11.19
CA GLY A 224 -10.16 11.96 9.81
C GLY A 224 -8.79 11.32 9.62
N ASP A 225 -8.36 11.30 8.35
CA ASP A 225 -7.02 10.89 7.92
C ASP A 225 -6.45 11.88 6.90
N GLY A 226 -5.12 11.98 6.90
CA GLY A 226 -4.33 12.82 6.00
C GLY A 226 -3.27 11.98 5.30
N ARG A 227 -3.24 12.04 3.98
CA ARG A 227 -2.21 11.42 3.15
C ARG A 227 -1.45 12.49 2.39
N TYR A 228 -0.15 12.58 2.63
CA TYR A 228 0.74 13.54 2.00
C TYR A 228 1.66 12.80 1.04
N THR A 229 1.87 13.32 -0.15
CA THR A 229 2.87 12.82 -1.09
C THR A 229 3.84 13.94 -1.39
N GLY A 230 5.12 13.65 -1.27
CA GLY A 230 6.20 14.55 -1.57
C GLY A 230 7.26 13.87 -2.43
N VAL A 231 8.16 14.68 -2.95
CA VAL A 231 9.28 14.25 -3.77
C VAL A 231 10.57 14.59 -3.03
N ILE A 232 11.47 13.62 -2.96
CA ILE A 232 12.87 13.80 -2.54
C ILE A 232 13.67 13.88 -3.84
N GLU A 233 14.30 15.02 -4.09
CA GLU A 233 15.21 15.18 -5.23
C GLU A 233 16.62 14.77 -4.81
N MET A 234 17.18 13.79 -5.52
CA MET A 234 18.56 13.35 -5.33
C MET A 234 19.52 14.22 -6.15
N ALA A 235 20.81 14.18 -5.78
CA ALA A 235 21.84 15.01 -6.41
C ALA A 235 22.08 14.69 -7.90
N ASP A 236 21.71 13.49 -8.34
CA ASP A 236 21.74 13.01 -9.72
C ASP A 236 20.50 13.41 -10.54
N GLY A 237 19.51 14.06 -9.91
CA GLY A 237 18.24 14.43 -10.52
C GLY A 237 17.16 13.34 -10.44
N THR A 238 17.42 12.22 -9.77
CA THR A 238 16.42 11.18 -9.51
C THR A 238 15.39 11.67 -8.49
N GLU A 239 14.11 11.41 -8.76
CA GLU A 239 13.00 11.77 -7.87
C GLU A 239 12.46 10.54 -7.16
N ILE A 240 12.56 10.53 -5.82
CA ILE A 240 11.92 9.50 -4.99
C ILE A 240 10.58 10.03 -4.50
N VAL A 241 9.50 9.29 -4.78
CA VAL A 241 8.16 9.62 -4.30
C VAL A 241 8.02 9.05 -2.90
N SER A 242 7.91 9.94 -1.90
CA SER A 242 7.62 9.58 -0.53
C SER A 242 6.18 9.91 -0.19
N THR A 243 5.50 9.01 0.51
CA THR A 243 4.11 9.19 0.92
C THR A 243 3.95 8.95 2.41
N TYR A 244 3.37 9.93 3.10
CA TYR A 244 3.06 9.85 4.53
C TYR A 244 1.57 9.63 4.76
N ASN A 245 1.22 8.80 5.75
CA ASN A 245 -0.15 8.55 6.19
C ASN A 245 -0.29 8.86 7.68
N SER A 246 -1.05 9.91 8.02
CA SER A 246 -1.25 10.37 9.40
C SER A 246 -2.06 9.40 10.27
N ALA A 247 -2.88 8.53 9.67
CA ALA A 247 -3.69 7.58 10.44
C ALA A 247 -2.84 6.51 11.13
N VAL A 248 -1.68 6.18 10.55
CA VAL A 248 -0.74 5.18 11.07
C VAL A 248 0.59 5.78 11.49
N GLY A 249 0.91 7.01 11.05
CA GLY A 249 2.19 7.67 11.32
C GLY A 249 3.34 7.08 10.50
N ASP A 250 3.04 6.50 9.33
CA ASP A 250 4.02 5.79 8.52
C ASP A 250 4.35 6.54 7.21
N GLU A 251 5.62 6.49 6.84
CA GLU A 251 6.14 6.84 5.52
C GLU A 251 6.32 5.58 4.67
N GLU A 252 5.88 5.68 3.42
CA GLU A 252 6.06 4.70 2.35
C GLU A 252 6.82 5.37 1.21
N GLN A 253 7.95 4.79 0.80
CA GLN A 253 8.76 5.28 -0.32
C GLN A 253 8.56 4.39 -1.54
N SER A 254 8.44 5.03 -2.71
CA SER A 254 8.34 4.37 -4.00
C SER A 254 9.08 5.15 -5.06
N GLU A 255 9.59 4.43 -6.06
CA GLU A 255 10.36 5.01 -7.15
C GLU A 255 9.82 4.55 -8.49
N GLU A 256 10.03 5.35 -9.54
CA GLU A 256 9.59 5.02 -10.89
C GLU A 256 10.79 4.68 -11.76
N LEU A 257 10.94 3.41 -12.10
CA LEU A 257 12.04 2.89 -12.91
C LEU A 257 11.58 2.62 -14.34
N ALA A 258 12.51 2.66 -15.30
CA ALA A 258 12.24 2.34 -16.69
C ALA A 258 11.70 0.91 -16.85
N THR A 259 10.68 0.75 -17.70
CA THR A 259 10.04 -0.55 -17.96
C THR A 259 10.22 -0.99 -19.40
N ASN A 260 10.22 -2.29 -19.59
CA ASN A 260 10.10 -2.92 -20.89
C ASN A 260 8.69 -2.68 -21.48
N PRO A 261 8.46 -2.95 -22.79
CA PRO A 261 7.14 -2.79 -23.41
C PRO A 261 5.99 -3.59 -22.75
N ASN A 262 6.31 -4.62 -21.97
CA ASN A 262 5.34 -5.40 -21.19
C ASN A 262 4.99 -4.76 -19.83
N GLY A 263 5.55 -3.58 -19.54
CA GLY A 263 5.42 -2.83 -18.29
C GLY A 263 6.21 -3.41 -17.11
N GLU A 264 7.05 -4.43 -17.28
CA GLU A 264 7.94 -4.93 -16.21
C GLU A 264 9.22 -4.11 -16.18
N VAL A 265 9.66 -3.73 -14.98
CA VAL A 265 10.99 -3.14 -14.80
C VAL A 265 12.03 -4.19 -15.18
N ASN A 266 13.07 -3.78 -15.90
CA ASN A 266 14.17 -4.67 -16.25
C ASN A 266 14.87 -5.18 -14.98
N LEU A 267 15.16 -6.48 -14.88
CA LEU A 267 15.77 -7.07 -13.68
C LEU A 267 17.17 -6.51 -13.39
N ASP A 268 17.96 -6.19 -14.42
CA ASP A 268 19.28 -5.58 -14.25
C ASP A 268 19.16 -4.16 -13.71
N VAL A 269 18.23 -3.37 -14.24
CA VAL A 269 17.90 -2.03 -13.72
C VAL A 269 17.43 -2.09 -12.28
N LEU A 270 16.52 -3.03 -11.96
CA LEU A 270 16.01 -3.21 -10.59
C LEU A 270 17.13 -3.59 -9.60
N ARG A 271 18.07 -4.42 -10.05
CA ARG A 271 19.24 -4.86 -9.27
C ARG A 271 20.23 -3.73 -9.02
N GLU A 272 20.62 -3.03 -10.08
CA GLU A 272 21.54 -1.89 -10.01
C GLU A 272 20.97 -0.82 -9.10
N HIS A 273 19.68 -0.50 -9.26
CA HIS A 273 18.98 0.45 -8.40
C HIS A 273 19.00 0.02 -6.93
N LEU A 274 18.72 -1.26 -6.64
CA LEU A 274 18.77 -1.78 -5.26
C LEU A 274 20.17 -1.65 -4.63
N LEU A 275 21.24 -1.80 -5.41
CA LEU A 275 22.62 -1.65 -4.93
C LEU A 275 23.03 -0.18 -4.72
N GLU A 276 22.39 0.75 -5.42
CA GLU A 276 22.60 2.19 -5.30
C GLU A 276 21.79 2.82 -4.16
N LEU A 277 20.72 2.14 -3.73
CA LEU A 277 19.96 2.59 -2.57
C LEU A 277 20.90 2.74 -1.37
N PRO A 278 20.85 3.88 -0.67
CA PRO A 278 21.57 3.99 0.58
C PRO A 278 21.11 2.83 1.46
N PRO A 279 22.03 2.16 2.18
CA PRO A 279 21.63 1.12 3.12
C PRO A 279 20.51 1.70 3.97
N PRO A 280 19.42 0.95 4.20
CA PRO A 280 18.26 1.46 4.92
C PRO A 280 18.81 2.13 6.16
N MET A 281 18.75 3.47 6.23
CA MET A 281 19.49 4.17 7.26
C MET A 281 18.98 3.59 8.57
N THR A 282 19.88 2.90 9.30
CA THR A 282 19.57 2.29 10.58
C THR A 282 19.40 3.44 11.55
N TYR A 283 18.27 4.14 11.44
CA TYR A 283 17.75 4.95 12.49
C TYR A 283 17.25 3.95 13.50
N SER A 284 17.93 3.90 14.63
CA SER A 284 17.55 3.04 15.74
C SER A 284 16.05 3.14 15.91
N ASP A 285 15.38 2.00 15.82
CA ASP A 285 13.98 1.81 16.22
C ASP A 285 13.85 1.95 17.76
N GLU A 286 14.71 2.78 18.36
CA GLU A 286 14.58 3.18 19.73
C GLU A 286 13.28 3.99 19.80
N PRO A 287 12.33 3.56 20.64
CA PRO A 287 11.10 4.30 20.82
C PRO A 287 11.49 5.72 21.21
N VAL A 288 11.07 6.70 20.41
CA VAL A 288 11.13 8.10 20.83
C VAL A 288 10.46 8.14 22.20
N PRO A 289 11.19 8.50 23.27
CA PRO A 289 10.58 8.51 24.60
C PRO A 289 9.37 9.43 24.55
N ALA A 290 8.22 8.92 24.98
CA ALA A 290 6.93 9.61 24.95
C ALA A 290 6.90 10.90 25.80
N ASP A 291 8.03 11.27 26.41
CA ASP A 291 8.17 12.29 27.42
C ASP A 291 8.84 13.57 26.89
N ALA A 292 9.15 13.66 25.59
CA ALA A 292 9.88 14.79 25.01
C ALA A 292 9.02 16.04 24.67
N GLU A 293 7.70 16.03 24.91
CA GLU A 293 6.81 17.18 24.63
C GLU A 293 6.45 18.06 25.84
N THR A 294 7.26 18.06 26.91
CA THR A 294 7.00 18.96 28.06
C THR A 294 8.23 19.71 28.54
N VAL A 295 8.81 20.56 27.69
CA VAL A 295 9.62 21.71 28.19
C VAL A 295 9.49 22.90 27.24
N ALA A 296 8.49 23.76 27.46
CA ALA A 296 8.57 25.19 27.12
C ALA A 296 7.48 25.99 27.87
N ASP A 297 7.55 25.99 29.20
CA ASP A 297 7.02 27.13 29.97
C ASP A 297 8.23 27.86 30.55
N GLY A 298 8.78 28.74 29.72
CA GLY A 298 9.97 29.53 30.01
C GLY A 298 9.69 30.97 29.59
N GLN A 299 9.12 31.74 30.51
CA GLN A 299 9.02 33.20 30.43
C GLN A 299 10.36 33.80 30.00
N VAL A 300 10.41 34.37 28.81
CA VAL A 300 11.40 35.39 28.45
C VAL A 300 10.61 36.64 28.11
N GLY A 301 10.64 37.60 29.04
CA GLY A 301 10.07 38.92 28.82
C GLY A 301 10.83 39.65 27.72
N ALA A 302 10.18 39.84 26.58
CA ALA A 302 10.58 40.82 25.58
C ALA A 302 9.62 42.02 25.72
N GLU A 303 10.14 43.07 26.35
CA GLU A 303 9.51 44.38 26.42
C GLU A 303 9.58 45.00 25.01
N VAL A 304 8.46 45.04 24.29
CA VAL A 304 8.34 45.76 23.02
C VAL A 304 7.49 47.00 23.26
N SER A 305 8.16 48.14 23.33
CA SER A 305 7.56 49.47 23.35
C SER A 305 6.94 49.80 21.99
N TYR A 306 5.67 50.19 21.99
CA TYR A 306 5.04 50.87 20.85
C TYR A 306 4.82 52.34 21.21
N GLU A 307 5.63 53.23 20.61
CA GLU A 307 5.28 54.64 20.48
C GLU A 307 4.32 54.80 19.29
N GLY A 308 3.20 55.49 19.54
CA GLY A 308 2.06 55.55 18.64
C GLY A 308 2.17 56.57 17.52
N VAL A 309 1.20 56.50 16.60
CA VAL A 309 0.66 57.65 15.90
C VAL A 309 -0.86 57.48 15.77
N THR A 310 -1.55 58.56 16.12
CA THR A 310 -2.99 58.79 16.14
C THR A 310 -3.56 59.12 14.76
N SER A 311 -4.89 58.91 14.63
CA SER A 311 -5.91 59.58 13.76
C SER A 311 -6.79 58.51 13.08
N GLY A 312 -8.13 58.55 13.12
CA GLY A 312 -9.11 59.47 13.68
C GLY A 312 -10.52 58.90 13.46
N GLU A 313 -11.51 59.56 14.06
CA GLU A 313 -12.98 59.46 13.94
C GLU A 313 -13.52 58.80 12.65
N GLU A 314 -14.62 58.04 12.64
CA GLU A 314 -15.97 58.59 12.89
C GLU A 314 -17.06 57.50 13.10
N ILE A 315 -17.94 57.86 14.03
CA ILE A 315 -19.31 57.45 14.40
C ILE A 315 -20.16 56.78 13.30
N VAL A 316 -20.86 55.67 13.63
CA VAL A 316 -22.31 55.49 13.32
C VAL A 316 -22.99 54.64 14.40
N GLU A 317 -24.09 55.18 14.93
CA GLU A 317 -25.02 54.61 15.90
C GLU A 317 -26.02 53.60 15.29
N GLY A 318 -26.60 52.75 16.14
CA GLY A 318 -27.88 52.08 15.92
C GLY A 318 -27.76 50.55 15.88
N GLY A 319 -28.54 49.76 16.60
CA GLY A 319 -29.71 50.02 17.43
C GLY A 319 -30.10 48.74 18.16
N THR A 320 -30.72 48.94 19.32
CA THR A 320 -31.31 47.95 20.22
C THR A 320 -32.48 47.22 19.56
N THR A 321 -32.58 45.89 19.74
CA THR A 321 -33.83 45.17 20.13
C THR A 321 -33.56 43.68 20.40
N THR A 322 -33.54 43.28 21.66
CA THR A 322 -34.24 42.07 22.15
C THR A 322 -35.76 42.36 22.16
N PRO A 323 -36.70 41.38 22.13
CA PRO A 323 -36.80 40.29 23.12
C PRO A 323 -37.41 38.98 22.51
N THR A 324 -37.47 37.79 23.12
CA THR A 324 -38.37 37.31 24.21
C THR A 324 -38.53 35.78 24.06
N GLU A 325 -38.49 35.08 25.20
CA GLU A 325 -39.22 33.85 25.64
C GLU A 325 -39.49 32.67 24.68
N SER A 326 -39.08 31.46 25.09
CA SER A 326 -39.91 30.32 25.56
C SER A 326 -40.34 29.42 24.39
N SER A 327 -40.28 28.09 24.48
CA SER A 327 -40.92 27.26 25.50
C SER A 327 -40.26 25.89 25.61
N ASP A 328 -40.28 25.37 26.84
CA ASP A 328 -40.31 23.95 27.17
C ASP A 328 -41.44 23.23 26.41
N GLU A 329 -41.17 22.00 25.94
CA GLU A 329 -42.16 20.91 25.86
C GLU A 329 -41.43 19.59 25.53
N GLU A 330 -41.03 18.85 26.57
CA GLU A 330 -41.08 17.38 26.53
C GLU A 330 -42.55 16.97 26.74
N PRO A 331 -43.02 15.90 26.08
CA PRO A 331 -43.26 14.71 26.90
C PRO A 331 -43.03 13.36 26.20
N ASP A 332 -42.71 12.38 27.04
CA ASP A 332 -43.14 10.99 27.07
C ASP A 332 -43.29 10.19 25.76
N GLY A 333 -42.49 9.12 25.70
CA GLY A 333 -43.06 7.79 25.80
C GLY A 333 -43.45 7.10 24.49
N ALA A 334 -42.63 6.14 24.08
CA ALA A 334 -43.09 4.81 23.65
C ALA A 334 -41.89 3.92 23.30
N ALA A 335 -41.57 2.97 24.17
CA ALA A 335 -41.10 1.66 23.70
C ALA A 335 -42.31 0.94 23.09
N PRO A 336 -42.16 0.28 21.94
CA PRO A 336 -42.31 -1.18 22.02
C PRO A 336 -41.44 -1.97 21.04
N ALA A 337 -41.32 -3.25 21.41
CA ALA A 337 -41.21 -4.42 20.54
C ALA A 337 -39.89 -4.63 19.79
N ASP A 338 -39.06 -5.45 20.43
CA ASP A 338 -38.42 -6.62 19.83
C ASP A 338 -39.38 -7.42 18.92
N PRO A 339 -39.01 -7.65 17.66
CA PRO A 339 -39.46 -8.82 16.94
C PRO A 339 -38.26 -9.59 16.38
N GLY A 340 -38.05 -10.77 16.94
CA GLY A 340 -38.19 -11.98 16.11
C GLY A 340 -36.95 -12.40 15.35
N ASP A 341 -36.22 -13.27 16.03
CA ASP A 341 -35.50 -14.43 15.52
C ASP A 341 -36.11 -14.99 14.20
N HIS A 342 -35.46 -14.69 13.07
CA HIS A 342 -35.73 -15.34 11.79
C HIS A 342 -34.46 -16.06 11.32
N ALA A 343 -34.31 -17.29 11.81
CA ALA A 343 -33.47 -18.31 11.20
C ALA A 343 -33.99 -18.61 9.78
N ALA A 344 -33.32 -18.05 8.77
CA ALA A 344 -33.49 -18.46 7.38
C ALA A 344 -32.77 -19.80 7.16
N GLN A 345 -33.55 -20.88 7.11
CA GLN A 345 -33.15 -22.17 6.58
C GLN A 345 -32.92 -22.00 5.08
N HIS A 346 -31.67 -22.13 4.62
CA HIS A 346 -31.35 -22.31 3.21
C HIS A 346 -31.52 -23.78 2.86
N ASP A 347 -32.62 -24.10 2.16
CA ASP A 347 -32.80 -25.33 1.41
C ASP A 347 -31.75 -25.40 0.28
N VAL A 348 -30.87 -26.40 0.36
CA VAL A 348 -29.93 -26.77 -0.70
C VAL A 348 -30.63 -27.83 -1.57
N PRO A 349 -30.84 -27.60 -2.87
CA PRO A 349 -31.33 -28.66 -3.75
C PRO A 349 -30.24 -29.72 -3.94
N ALA A 350 -30.60 -30.97 -3.63
CA ALA A 350 -29.81 -32.15 -3.94
C ALA A 350 -29.62 -32.30 -5.45
N GLY A 351 -28.39 -32.11 -5.92
CA GLY A 351 -27.96 -32.45 -7.27
C GLY A 351 -27.82 -33.98 -7.45
N PRO A 352 -27.91 -34.48 -8.69
CA PRO A 352 -27.99 -35.91 -8.97
C PRO A 352 -26.67 -36.62 -8.67
N THR A 353 -26.77 -37.68 -7.86
CA THR A 353 -25.73 -38.71 -7.71
C THR A 353 -25.61 -39.48 -9.02
N GLY A 354 -24.62 -39.11 -9.85
CA GLY A 354 -24.13 -39.97 -10.92
C GLY A 354 -23.18 -41.00 -10.33
N GLU A 355 -23.58 -42.28 -10.39
CA GLU A 355 -22.67 -43.42 -10.21
C GLU A 355 -21.55 -43.33 -11.25
N VAL A 356 -20.31 -43.23 -10.77
CA VAL A 356 -19.11 -43.33 -11.61
C VAL A 356 -18.64 -44.78 -11.54
N ASP A 357 -18.64 -45.41 -12.71
CA ASP A 357 -18.18 -46.77 -12.99
C ASP A 357 -16.67 -46.91 -12.71
N PRO A 358 -16.23 -47.84 -11.82
CA PRO A 358 -14.83 -47.97 -11.42
C PRO A 358 -13.98 -48.92 -12.29
N GLU A 359 -14.24 -49.08 -13.58
CA GLU A 359 -13.40 -49.87 -14.50
C GLU A 359 -12.86 -49.06 -15.69
N ALA A 360 -11.81 -48.28 -15.46
CA ALA A 360 -10.89 -47.86 -16.52
C ALA A 360 -9.51 -47.46 -15.95
N LEU A 361 -8.73 -48.45 -15.53
CA LEU A 361 -7.30 -48.25 -15.27
C LEU A 361 -6.56 -48.21 -16.62
N PRO A 362 -5.75 -47.17 -16.90
CA PRO A 362 -4.84 -47.19 -18.04
C PRO A 362 -3.74 -48.23 -17.81
N GLN A 363 -3.55 -49.12 -18.78
CA GLN A 363 -2.46 -50.09 -18.80
C GLN A 363 -1.11 -49.38 -18.92
N GLU A 364 -0.16 -49.75 -18.07
CA GLU A 364 1.23 -49.33 -18.17
C GLU A 364 1.87 -49.90 -19.45
N PRO A 365 2.68 -49.11 -20.19
CA PRO A 365 3.45 -49.65 -21.31
C PRO A 365 4.53 -50.60 -20.78
N SER A 366 4.46 -51.85 -21.25
CA SER A 366 5.44 -52.90 -21.00
C SER A 366 6.81 -52.52 -21.57
N THR A 367 7.84 -52.72 -20.76
CA THR A 367 9.25 -52.73 -21.12
C THR A 367 9.53 -53.75 -22.23
N GLU A 368 9.90 -53.27 -23.42
CA GLU A 368 10.61 -54.10 -24.40
C GLU A 368 12.13 -53.95 -24.20
N ASP A 369 12.68 -55.06 -23.74
CA ASP A 369 14.07 -55.48 -23.72
C ASP A 369 14.56 -55.69 -25.16
N THR A 370 15.53 -54.88 -25.60
CA THR A 370 16.32 -55.15 -26.81
C THR A 370 17.79 -55.29 -26.44
N GLY A 371 18.15 -56.48 -25.98
CA GLY A 371 19.00 -57.38 -26.76
C GLY A 371 20.40 -56.89 -27.11
N GLU A 372 21.38 -57.46 -26.40
CA GLU A 372 22.77 -57.62 -26.82
C GLU A 372 22.88 -58.16 -28.25
N GLY A 373 23.78 -57.56 -29.03
CA GLY A 373 24.29 -58.10 -30.28
C GLY A 373 25.81 -57.95 -30.30
N ASP A 374 26.50 -59.05 -30.03
CA ASP A 374 27.90 -59.29 -30.39
C ASP A 374 28.06 -59.32 -31.92
N ASP A 375 28.99 -58.51 -32.45
CA ASP A 375 30.03 -58.91 -33.43
C ASP A 375 31.00 -57.73 -33.69
#